data_AF-A0AA95ZHI0-F1
#
_entry.id   AF-A0AA95ZHI0-F1
#
_cell.length_a   1.000
_cell.length_b   1.000
_cell.length_c   1.000
_cell.angle_alpha   90.00
_cell.angle_beta   90.00
_cell.angle_gamma   90.00
#
_symmetry.space_group_name_H-M   'P 1'
#
loop_
_entity.id
_entity.type
_entity.pdbx_description
1 polymer ?
#
loop_
_entity_poly.entity_id
_entity_poly.type
_entity_poly.pdbx_seq_one_letter_code
_entity_poly.pdbx_strand_id
1 'polypeptide(L)'
;MHTIKVIAGGFALLGFLLVLAPRLGISGGNPIAFAVKLFIPLWLVAALVNLWIGVSRAGYSVMEELPIGLVVFGVPALAALVIAWMFGRMMG
;
A
#
# COMPACT_ATOMS: atom_id res chain seq x y z
N MET A 1 -7.06 -9.55 -15.37
CA MET A 1 -6.43 -10.24 -14.22
C MET A 1 -6.80 -9.50 -12.94
N HIS A 2 -7.47 -10.16 -11.99
CA HIS A 2 -7.97 -9.55 -10.75
C HIS A 2 -6.86 -8.85 -9.93
N THR A 3 -5.72 -9.53 -9.74
CA THR A 3 -4.56 -9.04 -8.97
C THR A 3 -4.00 -7.71 -9.46
N ILE A 4 -3.91 -7.50 -10.78
CA ILE A 4 -3.41 -6.24 -11.36
C ILE A 4 -4.31 -5.06 -10.97
N LYS A 5 -5.63 -5.26 -10.96
CA LYS A 5 -6.59 -4.22 -10.56
C LYS A 5 -6.44 -3.87 -9.08
N VAL A 6 -6.21 -4.87 -8.22
CA VAL A 6 -5.98 -4.65 -6.78
C VAL A 6 -4.69 -3.88 -6.56
N ILE A 7 -3.59 -4.27 -7.21
CA ILE A 7 -2.31 -3.55 -7.14
C ILE A 7 -2.47 -2.09 -7.62
N ALA A 8 -3.20 -1.87 -8.72
CA ALA A 8 -3.50 -0.53 -9.21
C ALA A 8 -4.29 0.29 -8.18
N GLY A 9 -5.24 -0.33 -7.45
CA GLY A 9 -5.92 0.29 -6.32
C GLY A 9 -4.96 0.70 -5.19
N GLY A 10 -3.95 -0.11 -4.90
CA GLY A 10 -2.88 0.22 -3.95
C GLY A 10 -2.08 1.45 -4.36
N PHE A 11 -1.68 1.53 -5.63
CA PHE A 11 -1.02 2.72 -6.17
C PHE A 11 -1.91 3.95 -6.18
N ALA A 12 -3.21 3.78 -6.48
CA ALA A 12 -4.17 4.88 -6.42
C ALA A 12 -4.30 5.43 -4.99
N LEU A 13 -4.40 4.55 -3.99
CA LEU A 13 -4.43 4.94 -2.58
C LEU A 13 -3.13 5.65 -2.16
N LEU A 14 -1.97 5.12 -2.55
CA LEU A 14 -0.67 5.74 -2.27
C LEU A 14 -0.59 7.14 -2.87
N GLY A 15 -0.93 7.29 -4.16
CA GLY A 15 -0.95 8.57 -4.84
C GLY A 15 -1.92 9.56 -4.19
N PHE A 16 -3.11 9.09 -3.84
CA PHE A 16 -4.09 9.90 -3.12
C PHE A 16 -3.56 10.42 -1.78
N LEU A 17 -2.94 9.56 -0.97
CA LEU A 17 -2.36 9.95 0.32
C LEU A 17 -1.17 10.91 0.15
N LEU A 18 -0.31 10.70 -0.86
CA LEU A 18 0.80 11.61 -1.16
C LEU A 18 0.32 12.99 -1.59
N VAL A 19 -0.79 13.07 -2.33
CA VAL A 19 -1.44 14.35 -2.69
C VAL A 19 -2.13 14.97 -1.47
N LEU A 20 -2.82 14.17 -0.66
CA LEU A 20 -3.60 14.67 0.46
C LEU A 20 -2.73 15.16 1.64
N ALA A 21 -1.68 14.43 2.00
CA ALA A 21 -0.83 14.70 3.15
C ALA A 21 -0.33 16.16 3.27
N PRO A 22 0.25 16.80 2.22
CA PRO A 22 0.68 18.19 2.31
C PRO A 22 -0.47 19.19 2.44
N ARG A 23 -1.72 18.81 2.09
CA ARG A 23 -2.90 19.68 2.17
C ARG A 23 -3.56 19.66 3.55
N LEU A 24 -3.26 18.68 4.39
CA LEU A 24 -3.91 18.51 5.70
C LEU A 24 -3.24 19.32 6.82
N GLY A 25 -2.03 19.86 6.61
CA GLY A 25 -1.30 20.62 7.64
C GLY A 25 -0.84 19.83 8.87
N ILE A 26 -1.30 18.59 9.05
CA ILE A 26 -0.97 17.69 10.18
C ILE A 26 0.30 16.87 9.97
N SER A 27 1.00 17.04 8.85
CA SER A 27 2.14 16.21 8.48
C SER A 27 3.45 16.54 9.20
N GLY A 28 3.45 17.51 10.13
CA GLY A 28 4.62 17.86 10.94
C GLY A 28 5.86 18.25 10.15
N GLY A 29 5.68 18.88 8.99
CA GLY A 29 6.77 19.27 8.08
C GLY A 29 7.30 18.17 7.16
N ASN A 30 6.87 16.91 7.31
CA ASN A 30 7.26 15.81 6.42
C ASN A 30 6.03 15.05 5.84
N PRO A 31 5.36 15.63 4.83
CA PRO A 31 4.16 15.05 4.22
C PRO A 31 4.38 13.68 3.58
N ILE A 32 5.55 13.42 3.00
CA ILE A 32 5.84 12.13 2.35
C ILE A 32 5.96 11.03 3.40
N ALA A 33 6.74 11.23 4.47
CA ALA A 33 6.86 10.25 5.54
C ALA A 33 5.52 10.00 6.24
N PHE A 34 4.71 11.04 6.44
CA PHE A 34 3.36 10.91 6.99
C PHE A 34 2.46 10.05 6.09
N ALA A 35 2.39 10.35 4.78
CA ALA A 35 1.60 9.59 3.82
C ALA A 35 1.98 8.11 3.80
N VAL A 36 3.29 7.81 3.79
CA VAL A 36 3.79 6.43 3.77
C VAL A 36 3.47 5.70 5.08
N LYS A 37 3.64 6.34 6.24
CA LYS A 37 3.27 5.77 7.54
C LYS A 37 1.79 5.44 7.65
N LEU A 38 0.93 6.22 7.00
CA LEU A 38 -0.52 5.97 6.95
C LEU A 38 -0.88 4.91 5.89
N PHE A 39 -0.20 4.93 4.75
CA PHE A 39 -0.44 4.02 3.64
C PHE A 39 -0.20 2.56 4.01
N ILE A 40 0.96 2.24 4.62
CA ILE A 40 1.36 0.85 4.91
C ILE A 40 0.29 0.08 5.72
N PRO A 41 -0.21 0.57 6.87
CA PRO A 41 -1.23 -0.15 7.64
C PRO A 41 -2.57 -0.23 6.90
N LEU A 42 -3.01 0.83 6.22
CA LEU A 42 -4.25 0.82 5.44
C LEU A 42 -4.19 -0.22 4.31
N TRP A 43 -3.06 -0.26 3.60
CA TRP A 43 -2.86 -1.19 2.50
C TRP A 43 -2.70 -2.64 2.98
N LEU A 44 -2.04 -2.85 4.13
CA LEU A 44 -1.97 -4.17 4.75
C LEU A 44 -3.36 -4.71 5.06
N VAL A 45 -4.24 -3.91 5.66
CA VAL A 45 -5.63 -4.30 5.93
C VAL A 45 -6.36 -4.65 4.63
N ALA A 46 -6.24 -3.81 3.59
CA ALA A 46 -6.86 -4.09 2.29
C ALA A 46 -6.33 -5.39 1.64
N ALA A 47 -5.03 -5.65 1.72
CA ALA A 47 -4.42 -6.87 1.19
C ALA A 47 -4.85 -8.12 1.97
N LEU A 48 -4.97 -8.04 3.29
CA LEU A 48 -5.50 -9.12 4.12
C LEU A 48 -6.97 -9.42 3.81
N VAL A 49 -7.79 -8.39 3.61
CA VAL A 49 -9.18 -8.55 3.15
C VAL A 49 -9.23 -9.21 1.76
N ASN A 50 -8.36 -8.81 0.84
CA ASN A 50 -8.27 -9.42 -0.48
C ASN A 50 -7.90 -10.92 -0.40
N LEU A 51 -6.91 -11.27 0.43
CA LEU A 51 -6.53 -12.67 0.68
C LEU A 51 -7.67 -13.46 1.31
N TRP A 52 -8.35 -12.89 2.31
CA TRP A 52 -9.51 -13.53 2.95
C TRP A 52 -10.63 -13.81 1.94
N ILE A 53 -10.91 -12.88 1.03
CA ILE A 53 -11.90 -13.07 -0.03
C ILE A 53 -11.49 -14.22 -0.96
N GLY A 54 -10.21 -14.31 -1.33
CA GLY A 54 -9.68 -15.42 -2.13
C GLY A 54 -9.93 -16.78 -1.46
N VAL A 55 -9.55 -16.91 -0.19
CA VAL A 55 -9.72 -18.14 0.58
C VAL A 55 -11.21 -18.47 0.80
N SER A 56 -12.00 -17.53 1.31
CA SER A 56 -13.38 -17.80 1.72
C SER A 56 -14.38 -17.90 0.57
N ARG A 57 -14.15 -17.22 -0.56
CA ARG A 57 -15.11 -17.20 -1.68
C ARG A 57 -14.68 -18.02 -2.89
N ALA A 58 -13.38 -18.15 -3.16
CA ALA A 58 -12.90 -18.95 -4.29
C ALA A 58 -12.56 -20.40 -3.89
N GLY A 59 -12.47 -20.69 -2.58
CA GLY A 59 -12.22 -22.03 -2.06
C GLY A 59 -10.75 -22.47 -2.13
N TYR A 60 -9.83 -21.56 -2.43
CA TYR A 60 -8.40 -21.82 -2.41
C TYR A 60 -7.87 -21.94 -0.97
N SER A 61 -6.80 -22.70 -0.80
CA SER A 61 -6.08 -22.77 0.47
C SER A 61 -5.31 -21.47 0.74
N VAL A 62 -5.01 -21.23 2.02
CA VAL A 62 -4.18 -20.08 2.43
C VAL A 62 -2.81 -20.12 1.75
N MET A 63 -2.22 -21.30 1.54
CA MET A 63 -0.90 -21.45 0.93
C MET A 63 -0.88 -21.10 -0.56
N GLU A 64 -2.00 -21.25 -1.26
CA GLU A 64 -2.16 -20.86 -2.66
C GLU A 64 -2.34 -19.35 -2.79
N GLU A 65 -3.09 -18.73 -1.88
CA GLU A 65 -3.37 -17.29 -1.89
C GLU A 65 -2.26 -16.44 -1.26
N LEU A 66 -1.47 -16.99 -0.34
CA LEU A 66 -0.42 -16.24 0.38
C LEU A 66 0.62 -15.62 -0.56
N PRO A 67 1.20 -16.32 -1.57
CA PRO A 67 2.12 -15.70 -2.51
C PRO A 67 1.49 -14.54 -3.28
N ILE A 68 0.21 -14.65 -3.65
CA ILE A 68 -0.53 -13.60 -4.34
C ILE A 68 -0.74 -12.42 -3.39
N GLY A 69 -1.16 -12.68 -2.16
CA GLY A 69 -1.31 -11.67 -1.11
C GLY A 69 -0.01 -10.92 -0.82
N LEU A 70 1.13 -11.62 -0.79
CA LEU A 70 2.45 -11.02 -0.63
C LEU A 70 2.81 -10.09 -1.79
N VAL A 71 2.48 -10.44 -3.04
CA VAL A 71 2.69 -9.55 -4.19
C VAL A 71 1.76 -8.35 -4.13
N VAL A 72 0.48 -8.56 -3.79
CA VAL A 72 -0.54 -7.51 -3.67
C VAL A 72 -0.16 -6.48 -2.60
N PHE A 73 0.34 -6.92 -1.44
CA PHE A 73 0.84 -6.03 -0.40
C PHE A 73 2.20 -5.45 -0.76
N GLY A 74 3.15 -6.32 -1.12
CA GLY A 74 4.56 -6.01 -1.23
C GLY A 74 4.88 -5.02 -2.33
N VAL A 75 4.26 -5.13 -3.51
CA VAL A 75 4.58 -4.24 -4.64
C VAL A 75 4.26 -2.78 -4.31
N PRO A 76 3.04 -2.41 -3.87
CA PRO A 76 2.75 -1.03 -3.47
C PRO A 76 3.52 -0.60 -2.20
N ALA A 77 3.71 -1.48 -1.22
CA ALA A 77 4.43 -1.17 0.01
C ALA A 77 5.91 -0.83 -0.27
N LEU A 78 6.58 -1.62 -1.10
CA LEU A 78 7.96 -1.35 -1.52
C LEU A 78 8.06 -0.03 -2.26
N ALA A 79 7.12 0.27 -3.17
CA ALA A 79 7.10 1.55 -3.85
C ALA A 79 6.96 2.73 -2.88
N ALA A 80 6.07 2.62 -1.88
CA ALA A 80 5.91 3.65 -0.85
C ALA A 80 7.20 3.87 -0.03
N LEU A 81 7.89 2.79 0.34
CA LEU A 81 9.16 2.87 1.07
C LEU A 81 10.28 3.46 0.21
N VAL A 82 10.37 3.10 -1.07
CA VAL A 82 11.34 3.68 -2.01
C VAL A 82 11.09 5.18 -2.18
N ILE A 83 9.83 5.61 -2.31
CA ILE A 83 9.48 7.04 -2.35
C ILE A 83 9.92 7.73 -1.06
N ALA A 84 9.62 7.17 0.11
CA ALA A 84 10.06 7.76 1.38
C ALA A 84 11.59 7.91 1.44
N TRP A 85 12.32 6.89 1.01
CA TRP A 85 13.78 6.88 1.02
C TRP A 85 14.38 7.91 0.05
N MET A 86 13.91 7.95 -1.20
CA MET A 86 14.41 8.88 -2.21
C MET A 86 14.24 10.33 -1.77
N PHE A 87 13.07 10.69 -1.24
CA PHE A 87 12.78 12.07 -0.85
C PHE A 87 13.33 12.44 0.52
N GLY A 88 13.45 11.47 1.44
CA GLY A 88 14.16 11.68 2.71
C GLY A 88 15.64 12.02 2.51
N ARG A 89 16.27 11.49 1.46
CA ARG A 89 17.68 11.75 1.13
C ARG A 89 17.90 13.11 0.45
N MET A 90 16.89 13.70 -0.18
CA MET A 90 16.98 15.00 -0.87
C MET A 90 16.74 16.20 0.07
N MET A 91 16.13 15.98 1.23
CA MET A 91 15.78 17.04 2.20
C MET A 91 16.68 17.05 3.45
N GLY A 92 17.72 16.21 3.48
CA GLY A 92 18.66 16.07 4.59
C GLY A 92 20.03 16.65 4.30
#